data_AF-A0A6I4I5Z8-F1
#
_entry.id   AF-A0A6I4I5Z8-F1
#
_cell.length_a   1.000
_cell.length_b   1.000
_cell.length_c   1.000
_cell.angle_alpha   90.00
_cell.angle_beta   90.00
_cell.angle_gamma   90.00
#
_symmetry.space_group_name_H-M   'P 1'
#
loop_
_entity.id
_entity.type
_entity.pdbx_description
1 polymer ?
#
loop_
_entity_poly.entity_id
_entity_poly.type
_entity_poly.pdbx_seq_one_letter_code
_entity_poly.pdbx_strand_id
1 'polypeptide(L)'
;MISPKPDDFKLILCVFREGLVRQLVLLEDVRSWADQIILNTEEPDYFFKELSLANTENEVIQLLNVYVREFENAICTRVLLALLYQKLVANNFQFLNEIALQQLGSLNIYRLLSPFEIDRIVELEYYDVYYGNDITQLQVDMIDFLTNYEALNLNNFEEWNQINNQIEAVFNTKQDEQELINASFAKAWDAQKRKTRNKKRLKISFILMSYLAFVIVVAVMLNAYLANGSSFLIGFIVSTIAILRNIIDGLDD
;
A
#
# COMPACT_ATOMS: atom_id res chain seq x y z
N MET A 1 -31.39 15.77 32.63
CA MET A 1 -30.62 15.01 31.62
C MET A 1 -29.41 14.43 32.34
N ILE A 2 -28.88 13.29 31.91
CA ILE A 2 -27.64 12.74 32.50
C ILE A 2 -26.50 13.66 32.06
N SER A 3 -25.67 14.11 33.02
CA SER A 3 -24.52 14.94 32.69
C SER A 3 -23.52 14.15 31.84
N PRO A 4 -23.06 14.70 30.70
CA PRO A 4 -22.05 14.08 29.84
C PRO A 4 -20.80 13.73 30.65
N LYS A 5 -20.25 12.53 30.42
CA LYS A 5 -19.00 12.08 31.03
C LYS A 5 -17.86 12.11 30.00
N PRO A 6 -16.60 12.24 30.43
CA PRO A 6 -15.45 12.19 29.51
C PRO A 6 -15.41 10.92 28.66
N ASP A 7 -15.83 9.79 29.22
CA ASP A 7 -15.93 8.50 28.52
C ASP A 7 -16.88 8.51 27.32
N ASP A 8 -17.86 9.41 27.28
CA ASP A 8 -18.79 9.56 26.16
C ASP A 8 -18.10 10.20 24.94
N PHE A 9 -16.92 10.80 25.12
CA PHE A 9 -16.20 11.59 24.11
C PHE A 9 -14.83 11.00 23.74
N LYS A 10 -14.58 9.71 23.98
CA LYS A 10 -13.26 9.09 23.77
C LYS A 10 -12.63 9.38 22.40
N LEU A 11 -13.43 9.36 21.34
CA LEU A 11 -12.94 9.64 19.98
C LEU A 11 -12.37 11.06 19.85
N ILE A 12 -13.13 12.09 20.23
CA ILE A 12 -12.66 13.47 20.10
C ILE A 12 -11.54 13.79 21.10
N LEU A 13 -11.59 13.22 22.31
CA LEU A 13 -10.49 13.34 23.27
C LEU A 13 -9.20 12.70 22.74
N CYS A 14 -9.29 11.58 22.01
CA CYS A 14 -8.13 10.99 21.32
C CYS A 14 -7.56 11.94 20.27
N VAL A 15 -8.43 12.50 19.43
CA VAL A 15 -8.03 13.43 18.38
C VAL A 15 -7.40 14.70 18.96
N PHE A 16 -7.95 15.24 20.05
CA PHE A 16 -7.34 16.39 20.74
C PHE A 16 -5.96 16.04 21.30
N ARG A 17 -5.82 14.89 21.95
CA ARG A 17 -4.55 14.48 22.56
C ARG A 17 -3.47 14.25 21.52
N GLU A 18 -3.74 13.45 20.51
CA GLU A 18 -2.81 13.19 19.41
C GLU A 18 -2.60 14.44 18.55
N GLY A 19 -3.66 15.20 18.33
CA GLY A 19 -3.63 16.43 17.55
C GLY A 19 -2.76 17.51 18.19
N LEU A 20 -2.83 17.70 19.50
CA LEU A 20 -1.95 18.63 20.23
C LEU A 20 -0.48 18.20 20.16
N VAL A 21 -0.20 16.91 20.41
CA VAL A 21 1.17 16.35 20.32
C VAL A 21 1.79 16.61 18.93
N ARG A 22 0.95 16.59 17.90
CA ARG A 22 1.34 16.73 16.48
C ARG A 22 1.18 18.15 15.94
N GLN A 23 0.73 19.10 16.78
CA GLN A 23 0.42 20.47 16.39
C GLN A 23 -0.63 20.56 15.26
N LEU A 24 -1.50 19.54 15.17
CA LEU A 24 -2.65 19.46 14.26
C LEU A 24 -3.88 20.17 14.83
N VAL A 25 -4.00 20.25 16.16
CA VAL A 25 -5.09 20.90 16.90
C VAL A 25 -4.50 22.02 17.74
N LEU A 26 -5.22 23.15 17.87
CA LEU A 26 -4.83 24.25 18.74
C LEU A 26 -5.40 24.05 20.15
N LEU A 27 -4.70 24.57 21.16
CA LEU A 27 -5.20 24.57 22.56
C LEU A 27 -6.57 25.24 22.66
N GLU A 28 -6.77 26.33 21.93
CA GLU A 28 -8.00 27.11 21.92
C GLU A 28 -9.21 26.29 21.41
N ASP A 29 -9.02 25.40 20.45
CA ASP A 29 -10.08 24.55 19.92
C ASP A 29 -10.59 23.58 21.00
N VAL A 30 -9.65 22.98 21.76
CA VAL A 30 -9.98 22.06 22.86
C VAL A 30 -10.72 22.78 23.99
N ARG A 31 -10.25 23.97 24.35
CA ARG A 31 -10.88 24.79 25.39
C ARG A 31 -12.27 25.26 24.97
N SER A 32 -12.41 25.75 23.74
CA SER A 32 -13.70 26.18 23.20
C SER A 32 -14.71 25.03 23.17
N TRP A 33 -14.28 23.83 22.80
CA TRP A 33 -15.12 22.65 22.88
C TRP A 33 -15.55 22.31 24.32
N ALA A 34 -14.63 22.36 25.28
CA ALA A 34 -14.95 22.13 26.69
C ALA A 34 -15.93 23.18 27.25
N ASP A 35 -15.74 24.46 26.88
CA ASP A 35 -16.62 25.57 27.24
C ASP A 35 -18.04 25.35 26.73
N GLN A 36 -18.20 24.86 25.49
CA GLN A 36 -19.52 24.53 24.95
C GLN A 36 -20.24 23.46 25.78
N ILE A 37 -19.53 22.44 26.26
CA ILE A 37 -20.13 21.42 27.12
C ILE A 37 -20.56 22.03 28.47
N ILE A 38 -19.71 22.88 29.06
CA ILE A 38 -19.99 23.56 30.33
C ILE A 38 -21.22 24.47 30.21
N LEU A 39 -21.32 25.26 29.14
CA LEU A 39 -22.43 26.19 28.92
C LEU A 39 -23.77 25.49 28.69
N ASN A 40 -23.74 24.29 28.12
CA ASN A 40 -24.94 23.53 27.75
C ASN A 40 -25.35 22.48 28.79
N THR A 41 -24.62 22.37 29.91
CA THR A 41 -24.85 21.36 30.95
C THR A 41 -25.04 22.03 32.31
N GLU A 42 -26.10 21.66 33.05
CA GLU A 42 -26.39 22.22 34.37
C GLU A 42 -25.30 21.87 35.42
N GLU A 43 -24.83 20.62 35.39
CA GLU A 43 -23.78 20.11 36.27
C GLU A 43 -22.68 19.40 35.46
N PRO A 44 -21.80 20.14 34.75
CA PRO A 44 -20.78 19.54 33.91
C PRO A 44 -19.73 18.84 34.77
N ASP A 45 -19.23 17.69 34.28
CA ASP A 45 -18.15 16.95 34.91
C ASP A 45 -16.93 17.87 35.14
N TYR A 46 -16.26 17.68 36.28
CA TYR A 46 -15.12 18.50 36.69
C TYR A 46 -13.99 18.47 35.66
N PHE A 47 -13.82 17.35 34.94
CA PHE A 47 -12.86 17.24 33.85
C PHE A 47 -13.01 18.33 32.78
N PHE A 48 -14.23 18.66 32.35
CA PHE A 48 -14.44 19.69 31.33
C PHE A 48 -14.05 21.07 31.84
N LYS A 49 -14.27 21.33 33.14
CA LYS A 49 -13.83 22.58 33.79
C LYS A 49 -12.32 22.68 33.83
N GLU A 50 -11.62 21.59 34.15
CA GLU A 50 -10.16 21.55 34.12
C GLU A 50 -9.61 21.77 32.71
N LEU A 51 -10.22 21.15 31.69
CA LEU A 51 -9.84 21.39 30.29
C LEU A 51 -10.00 22.85 29.88
N SER A 52 -11.13 23.47 30.22
CA SER A 52 -11.41 24.90 29.92
C SER A 52 -10.40 25.84 30.57
N LEU A 53 -9.92 25.51 31.77
CA LEU A 53 -9.01 26.34 32.56
C LEU A 53 -7.52 26.05 32.32
N ALA A 54 -7.18 24.98 31.60
CA ALA A 54 -5.81 24.63 31.28
C ALA A 54 -5.14 25.74 30.45
N ASN A 55 -3.90 26.08 30.81
CA ASN A 55 -3.17 27.22 30.21
C ASN A 55 -2.10 26.77 29.22
N THR A 56 -1.73 25.49 29.23
CA THR A 56 -0.69 24.95 28.35
C THR A 56 -1.14 23.65 27.66
N GLU A 57 -0.59 23.39 26.47
CA GLU A 57 -0.83 22.14 25.74
C GLU A 57 -0.43 20.91 26.58
N ASN A 58 0.67 21.00 27.35
CA ASN A 58 1.14 19.92 28.19
C ASN A 58 0.17 19.58 29.33
N GLU A 59 -0.45 20.58 29.97
CA GLU A 59 -1.49 20.37 30.97
C GLU A 59 -2.69 19.64 30.36
N VAL A 60 -3.15 20.09 29.19
CA VAL A 60 -4.25 19.44 28.48
C VAL A 60 -3.89 18.00 28.10
N ILE A 61 -2.72 17.76 27.52
CA ILE A 61 -2.25 16.41 27.18
C ILE A 61 -2.22 15.51 28.43
N GLN A 62 -1.78 16.01 29.59
CA GLN A 62 -1.79 15.26 30.84
C GLN A 62 -3.20 14.91 31.30
N LEU A 63 -4.15 15.85 31.23
CA LEU A 63 -5.56 15.59 31.54
C LEU A 63 -6.16 14.54 30.60
N LEU A 64 -5.93 14.68 29.29
CA LEU A 64 -6.42 13.75 28.28
C LEU A 64 -5.84 12.34 28.45
N ASN A 65 -4.55 12.23 28.81
CA ASN A 65 -3.89 10.94 29.01
C ASN A 65 -4.59 10.03 30.03
N VAL A 66 -5.38 10.57 30.97
CA VAL A 66 -6.17 9.75 31.90
C VAL A 66 -7.21 8.90 31.17
N TYR A 67 -7.71 9.37 30.04
CA TYR A 67 -8.83 8.75 29.31
C TYR A 67 -8.43 8.07 28.00
N VAL A 68 -7.28 8.44 27.41
CA VAL A 68 -6.91 7.99 26.05
C VAL A 68 -5.57 7.27 25.91
N ARG A 69 -4.86 6.96 27.01
CA ARG A 69 -3.47 6.44 27.00
C ARG A 69 -3.23 5.22 26.11
N GLU A 70 -4.26 4.44 25.81
CA GLU A 70 -4.20 3.20 25.01
C GLU A 70 -5.37 3.09 24.02
N PHE A 71 -6.01 4.22 23.71
CA PHE A 71 -7.17 4.22 22.83
C PHE A 71 -6.72 4.20 21.37
N GLU A 72 -6.60 3.00 20.81
CA GLU A 72 -6.31 2.79 19.40
C GLU A 72 -7.63 2.66 18.61
N ASN A 73 -7.92 3.63 17.74
CA ASN A 73 -9.12 3.62 16.92
C ASN A 73 -8.86 4.24 15.55
N ALA A 74 -9.27 3.53 14.50
CA ALA A 74 -9.12 3.96 13.11
C ALA A 74 -9.73 5.34 12.83
N ILE A 75 -10.89 5.65 13.44
CA ILE A 75 -11.56 6.94 13.28
C ILE A 75 -10.67 8.07 13.79
N CYS A 76 -10.04 7.90 14.96
CA CYS A 76 -9.13 8.90 15.51
C CYS A 76 -7.96 9.16 14.53
N THR A 77 -7.35 8.11 13.99
CA THR A 77 -6.28 8.23 12.99
C THR A 77 -6.77 8.94 11.72
N ARG A 78 -7.93 8.56 11.18
CA ARG A 78 -8.47 9.17 9.95
C ARG A 78 -8.85 10.63 10.13
N VAL A 79 -9.34 11.03 11.30
CA VAL A 79 -9.57 12.45 11.62
C VAL A 79 -8.24 13.22 11.67
N LEU A 80 -7.17 12.66 12.24
CA LEU A 80 -5.85 13.31 12.20
C LEU A 80 -5.34 13.50 10.77
N LEU A 81 -5.58 12.53 9.87
CA LEU A 81 -5.29 12.66 8.43
C LEU A 81 -6.12 13.79 7.78
N ALA A 82 -7.38 13.93 8.16
CA ALA A 82 -8.23 15.03 7.69
C ALA A 82 -7.75 16.42 8.19
N LEU A 83 -7.28 16.51 9.44
CA LEU A 83 -6.70 17.75 9.97
C LEU A 83 -5.38 18.11 9.26
N LEU A 84 -4.58 17.09 8.92
CA LEU A 84 -3.38 17.27 8.12
C LEU A 84 -3.74 17.81 6.72
N TYR A 85 -4.76 17.24 6.06
CA TYR A 85 -5.29 17.76 4.79
C TYR A 85 -5.68 19.24 4.89
N GLN A 86 -6.47 19.61 5.89
CA GLN A 86 -6.93 20.99 6.08
C GLN A 86 -5.76 21.97 6.26
N LYS A 87 -4.75 21.61 7.05
CA LYS A 87 -3.54 22.44 7.21
C LYS A 87 -2.72 22.56 5.94
N LEU A 88 -2.61 21.47 5.17
CA LEU A 88 -1.92 21.45 3.89
C LEU A 88 -2.57 22.43 2.90
N VAL A 89 -3.88 22.34 2.74
CA VAL A 89 -4.66 23.22 1.86
C VAL A 89 -4.61 24.68 2.31
N ALA A 90 -4.60 24.95 3.62
CA ALA A 90 -4.62 26.32 4.15
C ALA A 90 -3.27 27.09 4.04
N ASN A 91 -2.12 26.41 4.17
CA ASN A 91 -0.82 27.06 4.40
C ASN A 91 0.16 27.04 3.21
N ASN A 92 -0.32 26.74 2.00
CA ASN A 92 0.45 26.84 0.75
C ASN A 92 1.85 26.15 0.78
N PHE A 93 1.81 24.84 1.12
CA PHE A 93 2.63 23.70 0.68
C PHE A 93 4.18 23.69 0.70
N GLN A 94 4.91 24.80 0.62
CA GLN A 94 6.35 24.70 0.31
C GLN A 94 7.23 24.26 1.50
N PHE A 95 6.74 24.39 2.74
CA PHE A 95 7.42 23.96 3.97
C PHE A 95 6.67 22.82 4.70
N LEU A 96 5.50 22.43 4.20
CA LEU A 96 4.62 21.47 4.87
C LEU A 96 4.79 20.03 4.42
N ASN A 97 5.43 19.74 3.28
CA ASN A 97 5.56 18.37 2.80
C ASN A 97 6.42 17.49 3.70
N GLU A 98 7.59 17.99 4.12
CA GLU A 98 8.48 17.24 5.00
C GLU A 98 7.83 17.01 6.36
N ILE A 99 7.13 18.04 6.88
CA ILE A 99 6.35 17.93 8.12
C ILE A 99 5.18 16.96 7.94
N ALA A 100 4.46 17.02 6.83
CA ALA A 100 3.33 16.15 6.55
C ALA A 100 3.74 14.68 6.39
N LEU A 101 4.83 14.41 5.67
CA LEU A 101 5.40 13.06 5.58
C LEU A 101 5.88 12.55 6.95
N GLN A 102 6.55 13.40 7.73
CA GLN A 102 6.94 13.05 9.10
C GLN A 102 5.71 12.77 9.98
N GLN A 103 4.63 13.54 9.82
CA GLN A 103 3.38 13.31 10.55
C GLN A 103 2.71 12.01 10.11
N LEU A 104 2.64 11.73 8.80
CA LEU A 104 2.10 10.49 8.25
C LEU A 104 2.81 9.26 8.84
N GLY A 105 4.15 9.22 8.76
CA GLY A 105 4.90 8.05 9.23
C GLY A 105 5.05 7.93 10.74
N SER A 106 4.74 8.99 11.50
CA SER A 106 4.73 8.92 12.96
C SER A 106 3.37 8.55 13.56
N LEU A 107 2.30 8.51 12.76
CA LEU A 107 1.03 7.93 13.20
C LEU A 107 1.20 6.41 13.35
N ASN A 108 0.60 5.79 14.37
CA ASN A 108 0.60 4.33 14.53
C ASN A 108 -0.41 3.67 13.55
N ILE A 109 -0.28 4.00 12.26
CA ILE A 109 -1.23 3.71 11.17
C ILE A 109 -1.29 2.25 10.79
N TYR A 110 -0.19 1.52 10.98
CA TYR A 110 0.05 0.19 10.44
C TYR A 110 -0.86 -0.91 11.01
N ARG A 111 -1.63 -0.63 12.05
CA ARG A 111 -2.56 -1.59 12.68
C ARG A 111 -4.03 -1.20 12.61
N LEU A 112 -4.33 0.06 12.26
CA LEU A 112 -5.67 0.62 12.41
C LEU A 112 -6.34 0.92 11.08
N LEU A 113 -5.56 1.14 10.02
CA LEU A 113 -6.09 1.48 8.70
C LEU A 113 -6.28 0.24 7.83
N SER A 114 -7.04 0.39 6.74
CA SER A 114 -7.21 -0.66 5.74
C SER A 114 -5.89 -0.95 5.01
N PRO A 115 -5.73 -2.15 4.43
CA PRO A 115 -4.55 -2.48 3.61
C PRO A 115 -4.29 -1.46 2.49
N PHE A 116 -5.34 -1.00 1.80
CA PHE A 116 -5.22 0.04 0.76
C PHE A 116 -4.61 1.34 1.29
N GLU A 117 -5.09 1.82 2.46
CA GLU A 117 -4.55 3.03 3.08
C GLU A 117 -3.09 2.86 3.47
N ILE A 118 -2.74 1.71 4.06
CA ILE A 118 -1.36 1.40 4.46
C ILE A 118 -0.44 1.39 3.24
N ASP A 119 -0.84 0.70 2.17
CA ASP A 119 -0.04 0.62 0.93
C ASP A 119 0.19 2.02 0.35
N ARG A 120 -0.83 2.88 0.34
CA ARG A 120 -0.71 4.26 -0.15
C ARG A 120 0.19 5.12 0.74
N ILE A 121 0.13 4.97 2.06
CA ILE A 121 1.02 5.73 2.96
C ILE A 121 2.47 5.27 2.79
N VAL A 122 2.72 3.97 2.70
CA VAL A 122 4.05 3.43 2.42
C VAL A 122 4.57 3.97 1.09
N GLU A 123 3.75 4.00 0.05
CA GLU A 123 4.14 4.57 -1.24
C GLU A 123 4.54 6.04 -1.14
N LEU A 124 3.82 6.85 -0.34
CA LEU A 124 4.15 8.25 -0.09
C LEU A 124 5.41 8.43 0.76
N GLU A 125 5.63 7.58 1.77
CA GLU A 125 6.83 7.61 2.62
C GLU A 125 8.10 7.27 1.83
N TYR A 126 8.02 6.33 0.90
CA TYR A 126 9.14 5.87 0.07
C TYR A 126 9.06 6.40 -1.36
N TYR A 127 8.40 7.56 -1.55
CA TYR A 127 8.13 8.12 -2.87
C TYR A 127 9.42 8.36 -3.68
N ASP A 128 10.47 8.85 -3.02
CA ASP A 128 11.78 9.10 -3.61
C ASP A 128 12.44 7.82 -4.16
N VAL A 129 12.20 6.68 -3.52
CA VAL A 129 12.69 5.36 -3.95
C VAL A 129 11.97 4.86 -5.20
N TYR A 130 10.64 5.05 -5.28
CA TYR A 130 9.83 4.53 -6.37
C TYR A 130 9.78 5.44 -7.60
N TYR A 131 9.74 6.76 -7.38
CA TYR A 131 9.43 7.75 -8.40
C TYR A 131 10.49 8.85 -8.54
N GLY A 132 11.49 8.88 -7.65
CA GLY A 132 12.52 9.92 -7.61
C GLY A 132 12.07 11.20 -6.89
N ASN A 133 12.90 12.23 -6.89
CA ASN A 133 12.68 13.48 -6.12
C ASN A 133 11.70 14.47 -6.80
N ASP A 134 10.59 13.99 -7.36
CA ASP A 134 9.54 14.87 -7.89
C ASP A 134 8.59 15.31 -6.76
N ILE A 135 9.00 16.39 -6.08
CA ILE A 135 8.25 16.96 -4.95
C ILE A 135 6.86 17.45 -5.37
N THR A 136 6.69 17.92 -6.61
CA THR A 136 5.41 18.42 -7.09
C THR A 136 4.42 17.27 -7.29
N GLN A 137 4.86 16.16 -7.88
CA GLN A 137 3.99 14.99 -8.03
C GLN A 137 3.67 14.34 -6.67
N LEU A 138 4.65 14.24 -5.77
CA LEU A 138 4.41 13.79 -4.40
C LEU A 138 3.34 14.63 -3.69
N GLN A 139 3.33 15.96 -3.88
CA GLN A 139 2.28 16.82 -3.33
C GLN A 139 0.91 16.48 -3.88
N VAL A 140 0.81 16.31 -5.20
CA VAL A 140 -0.45 15.94 -5.85
C VAL A 140 -0.97 14.63 -5.30
N ASP A 141 -0.11 13.61 -5.21
CA ASP A 141 -0.49 12.28 -4.74
C ASP A 141 -0.86 12.25 -3.26
N MET A 142 -0.16 13.04 -2.43
CA MET A 142 -0.47 13.20 -1.02
C MET A 142 -1.83 13.89 -0.82
N ILE A 143 -2.11 14.96 -1.57
CA ILE A 143 -3.40 15.66 -1.51
C ILE A 143 -4.53 14.74 -1.98
N ASP A 144 -4.33 14.05 -3.11
CA ASP A 144 -5.33 13.12 -3.66
C ASP A 144 -5.65 12.01 -2.64
N PHE A 145 -4.63 11.45 -2.00
CA PHE A 145 -4.80 10.48 -0.93
C PHE A 145 -5.57 11.08 0.27
N LEU A 146 -5.13 12.23 0.77
CA LEU A 146 -5.71 12.85 1.95
C LEU A 146 -7.14 13.40 1.74
N THR A 147 -7.52 13.71 0.51
CA THR A 147 -8.87 14.18 0.15
C THR A 147 -9.94 13.13 0.49
N ASN A 148 -9.60 11.84 0.54
CA ASN A 148 -10.53 10.80 0.98
C ASN A 148 -11.04 11.01 2.43
N TYR A 149 -10.37 11.85 3.23
CA TYR A 149 -10.75 12.16 4.61
C TYR A 149 -11.38 13.56 4.78
N GLU A 150 -11.56 14.34 3.71
CA GLU A 150 -11.90 15.78 3.79
C GLU A 150 -13.18 16.08 4.59
N ALA A 151 -14.13 15.15 4.60
CA ALA A 151 -15.39 15.30 5.31
C ALA A 151 -15.25 15.25 6.84
N LEU A 152 -14.16 14.70 7.37
CA LEU A 152 -13.90 14.63 8.81
C LEU A 152 -13.34 15.97 9.32
N ASN A 153 -13.93 16.53 10.36
CA ASN A 153 -13.44 17.72 11.03
C ASN A 153 -13.84 17.75 12.52
N LEU A 154 -13.29 18.68 13.31
CA LEU A 154 -13.60 18.76 14.75
C LEU A 154 -15.06 19.14 15.05
N ASN A 155 -15.75 19.80 14.11
CA ASN A 155 -17.09 20.32 14.33
C ASN A 155 -18.20 19.29 14.04
N ASN A 156 -17.88 18.17 13.40
CA ASN A 156 -18.84 17.10 13.08
C ASN A 156 -18.51 15.76 13.75
N PHE A 157 -17.97 15.80 14.96
CA PHE A 157 -17.53 14.58 15.66
C PHE A 157 -18.65 13.56 15.93
N GLU A 158 -19.90 14.02 16.01
CA GLU A 158 -21.08 13.15 16.13
C GLU A 158 -21.30 12.29 14.87
N GLU A 159 -20.87 12.77 13.70
CA GLU A 159 -21.05 12.13 12.40
C GLU A 159 -19.87 11.22 12.01
N TRP A 160 -18.77 11.25 12.77
CA TRP A 160 -17.52 10.57 12.39
C TRP A 160 -17.70 9.08 12.12
N ASN A 161 -18.53 8.37 12.89
CA ASN A 161 -18.79 6.95 12.64
C ASN A 161 -19.43 6.72 11.26
N GLN A 162 -20.40 7.57 10.88
CA GLN A 162 -21.07 7.47 9.59
C GLN A 162 -20.10 7.79 8.44
N ILE A 163 -19.34 8.87 8.57
CA ILE A 163 -18.34 9.28 7.57
C ILE A 163 -17.28 8.19 7.42
N ASN A 164 -16.81 7.63 8.54
CA ASN A 164 -15.85 6.53 8.55
C ASN A 164 -16.34 5.30 7.78
N ASN A 165 -17.61 4.92 7.96
CA ASN A 165 -18.20 3.79 7.23
C ASN A 165 -18.23 4.06 5.71
N GLN A 166 -18.43 5.31 5.29
CA GLN A 166 -18.38 5.69 3.88
C GLN A 166 -16.94 5.58 3.33
N ILE A 167 -15.96 6.07 4.09
CA ILE A 167 -14.54 5.97 3.76
C ILE A 167 -14.12 4.50 3.62
N GLU A 168 -14.53 3.64 4.55
CA GLU A 168 -14.25 2.20 4.50
C GLU A 168 -14.88 1.53 3.28
N ALA A 169 -16.12 1.88 2.92
CA ALA A 169 -16.75 1.35 1.72
C ALA A 169 -15.98 1.74 0.45
N VAL A 170 -15.49 2.98 0.36
CA VAL A 170 -14.65 3.44 -0.76
C VAL A 170 -13.33 2.66 -0.80
N PHE A 171 -12.64 2.51 0.32
CA PHE A 171 -11.35 1.80 0.33
C PHE A 171 -11.47 0.30 0.10
N ASN A 172 -12.52 -0.35 0.61
CA ASN A 172 -12.80 -1.75 0.27
C ASN A 172 -13.02 -1.93 -1.23
N THR A 173 -13.74 -1.00 -1.88
CA THR A 173 -13.93 -1.03 -3.33
C THR A 173 -12.60 -0.88 -4.08
N LYS A 174 -11.77 0.10 -3.69
CA LYS A 174 -10.43 0.30 -4.28
C LYS A 174 -9.52 -0.91 -4.08
N GLN A 175 -9.58 -1.56 -2.92
CA GLN A 175 -8.82 -2.77 -2.63
C GLN A 175 -9.28 -3.94 -3.52
N ASP A 176 -10.58 -4.17 -3.65
CA ASP A 176 -11.13 -5.22 -4.52
C ASP A 176 -10.71 -5.03 -5.99
N GLU A 177 -10.73 -3.78 -6.47
CA GLU A 177 -10.25 -3.41 -7.81
C GLU A 177 -8.75 -3.74 -7.99
N GLN A 178 -7.92 -3.38 -7.00
CA GLN A 178 -6.48 -3.63 -7.03
C GLN A 178 -6.17 -5.14 -7.00
N GLU A 179 -6.89 -5.92 -6.18
CA GLU A 179 -6.76 -7.38 -6.12
C GLU A 179 -7.17 -8.03 -7.45
N LEU A 180 -8.23 -7.55 -8.09
CA LEU A 180 -8.66 -8.04 -9.41
C LEU A 180 -7.61 -7.75 -10.48
N ILE A 181 -7.04 -6.55 -10.48
CA ILE A 181 -5.96 -6.16 -11.39
C ILE A 181 -4.74 -7.05 -11.17
N ASN A 182 -4.30 -7.22 -9.93
CA ASN A 182 -3.15 -8.06 -9.57
C ASN A 182 -3.36 -9.53 -9.97
N ALA A 183 -4.57 -10.07 -9.76
CA ALA A 183 -4.92 -11.41 -10.20
C ALA A 183 -4.89 -11.57 -11.73
N SER A 184 -5.32 -10.54 -12.47
CA SER A 184 -5.26 -10.53 -13.93
C SER A 184 -3.82 -10.53 -14.45
N PHE A 185 -2.93 -9.75 -13.82
CA PHE A 185 -1.51 -9.73 -14.13
C PHE A 185 -0.82 -11.06 -13.80
N ALA A 186 -1.10 -11.63 -12.62
CA ALA A 186 -0.57 -12.93 -12.22
C ALA A 186 -0.98 -14.03 -13.23
N LYS A 187 -2.24 -14.04 -13.65
CA LYS A 187 -2.75 -14.99 -14.66
C LYS A 187 -2.09 -14.79 -16.02
N ALA A 188 -1.92 -13.54 -16.47
CA ALA A 188 -1.24 -13.23 -17.73
C ALA A 188 0.23 -13.66 -17.70
N TRP A 189 0.93 -13.40 -16.59
CA TRP A 189 2.30 -13.80 -16.36
C TRP A 189 2.46 -15.33 -16.35
N ASP A 190 1.54 -16.05 -15.71
CA ASP A 190 1.54 -17.51 -15.71
C ASP A 190 1.25 -18.10 -17.09
N ALA A 191 0.34 -17.50 -17.86
CA ALA A 191 0.09 -17.89 -19.25
C ALA A 191 1.34 -17.68 -20.12
N GLN A 192 2.05 -16.56 -19.94
CA GLN A 192 3.31 -16.29 -20.63
C GLN A 192 4.38 -17.32 -20.24
N LYS A 193 4.55 -17.61 -18.95
CA LYS A 193 5.46 -18.66 -18.47
C LYS A 193 5.13 -20.03 -19.05
N ARG A 194 3.86 -20.41 -19.10
CA ARG A 194 3.39 -21.67 -19.71
C ARG A 194 3.70 -21.71 -21.21
N LYS A 195 3.46 -20.62 -21.94
CA LYS A 195 3.80 -20.51 -23.38
C LYS A 195 5.29 -20.68 -23.61
N THR A 196 6.13 -20.05 -22.81
CA THR A 196 7.60 -20.19 -22.88
C THR A 196 8.06 -21.60 -22.55
N ARG A 197 7.51 -22.23 -21.50
CA ARG A 197 7.81 -23.63 -21.14
C ARG A 197 7.38 -24.60 -22.24
N ASN A 198 6.21 -24.42 -22.84
CA ASN A 198 5.73 -25.26 -23.94
C ASN A 198 6.58 -25.10 -25.20
N LYS A 199 6.99 -23.87 -25.54
CA LYS A 199 7.95 -23.64 -26.63
C LYS A 199 9.27 -24.36 -26.39
N LYS A 200 9.83 -24.29 -25.16
CA LYS A 200 11.04 -25.03 -24.79
C LYS A 200 10.84 -26.55 -24.92
N ARG A 201 9.72 -27.09 -24.42
CA ARG A 201 9.39 -28.52 -24.55
C ARG A 201 9.27 -28.97 -26.00
N LEU A 202 8.58 -28.20 -26.86
CA LEU A 202 8.46 -28.50 -28.29
C LEU A 202 9.82 -28.50 -29.00
N LYS A 203 10.69 -27.52 -28.71
CA LYS A 203 12.07 -27.51 -29.22
C LYS A 203 12.82 -28.79 -28.80
N ILE A 204 12.77 -29.17 -27.52
CA ILE A 204 13.41 -30.39 -27.00
C ILE A 204 12.85 -31.65 -27.69
N SER A 205 11.52 -31.77 -27.81
CA SER A 205 10.90 -32.91 -28.49
C SER A 205 11.31 -32.99 -29.97
N PHE A 206 11.43 -31.86 -30.66
CA PHE A 206 11.90 -31.82 -32.05
C PHE A 206 13.36 -32.28 -32.18
N ILE A 207 14.24 -31.84 -31.27
CA ILE A 207 15.64 -32.27 -31.21
C ILE A 207 15.74 -33.78 -30.96
N LEU A 208 14.99 -34.30 -29.99
CA LEU A 208 14.97 -35.74 -29.69
C LEU A 208 14.45 -36.58 -30.86
N MET A 209 13.39 -36.14 -31.55
CA MET A 209 12.90 -36.82 -32.76
C MET A 209 13.94 -36.79 -33.89
N SER A 210 14.61 -35.66 -34.09
CA SER A 210 15.68 -35.53 -35.09
C SER A 210 16.86 -36.45 -34.78
N TYR A 211 17.25 -36.54 -33.51
CA TYR A 211 18.31 -37.45 -33.06
C TYR A 211 17.93 -38.92 -33.25
N LEU A 212 16.70 -39.30 -32.89
CA LEU A 212 16.21 -40.67 -33.10
C LEU A 212 16.21 -41.06 -34.58
N ALA A 213 15.73 -40.18 -35.45
CA ALA A 213 15.76 -40.39 -36.90
C ALA A 213 17.20 -40.55 -37.41
N PHE A 214 18.12 -39.74 -36.92
CA PHE A 214 19.54 -39.87 -37.24
C PHE A 214 20.12 -41.23 -36.84
N VAL A 215 19.85 -41.69 -35.61
CA VAL A 215 20.30 -43.02 -35.14
C VAL A 215 19.76 -44.14 -36.03
N ILE A 216 18.49 -44.07 -36.45
CA ILE A 216 17.90 -45.05 -37.37
C ILE A 216 18.62 -45.06 -38.72
N VAL A 217 18.88 -43.88 -39.31
CA VAL A 217 19.61 -43.78 -40.58
C VAL A 217 21.02 -44.37 -40.47
N VAL A 218 21.76 -44.03 -39.39
CA VAL A 218 23.09 -44.58 -39.14
C VAL A 218 23.05 -46.10 -39.00
N ALA A 219 22.08 -46.65 -38.25
CA ALA A 219 21.93 -48.09 -38.09
C ALA A 219 21.63 -48.80 -39.43
N VAL A 220 20.76 -48.24 -40.27
CA VAL A 220 20.47 -48.76 -41.62
C VAL A 220 21.71 -48.72 -42.51
N MET A 221 22.44 -47.59 -42.51
CA MET A 221 23.68 -47.46 -43.27
C MET A 221 24.77 -48.43 -42.78
N LEU A 222 24.89 -48.63 -41.47
CA LEU A 222 25.85 -49.57 -40.88
C LEU A 222 25.53 -51.02 -41.29
N ASN A 223 24.26 -51.40 -41.26
CA ASN A 223 23.81 -52.70 -41.75
C ASN A 223 24.10 -52.89 -43.25
N ALA A 224 23.81 -51.88 -44.07
CA ALA A 224 24.10 -51.91 -45.50
C ALA A 224 25.62 -51.98 -45.79
N TYR A 225 26.44 -51.30 -44.99
CA TYR A 225 27.89 -51.38 -45.08
C TYR A 225 28.44 -52.75 -44.72
N LEU A 226 27.97 -53.34 -43.61
CA LEU A 226 28.36 -54.69 -43.23
C LEU A 226 27.97 -55.72 -44.30
N ALA A 227 26.90 -55.46 -45.05
CA ALA A 227 26.48 -56.31 -46.17
C ALA A 227 27.34 -56.11 -47.45
N ASN A 228 27.74 -54.86 -47.77
CA ASN A 228 28.27 -54.51 -49.10
C ASN A 228 29.68 -53.87 -49.12
N GLY A 229 30.33 -53.62 -47.98
CA GLY A 229 31.74 -53.21 -47.87
C GLY A 229 32.14 -51.85 -48.47
N SER A 230 31.28 -50.82 -48.42
CA SER A 230 31.53 -49.51 -49.07
C SER A 230 31.89 -48.34 -48.13
N SER A 231 32.99 -47.62 -48.40
CA SER A 231 33.58 -46.57 -47.55
C SER A 231 32.78 -45.26 -47.38
N PHE A 232 31.49 -45.21 -47.76
CA PHE A 232 30.66 -44.00 -47.78
C PHE A 232 30.21 -43.51 -46.38
N LEU A 233 30.31 -44.36 -45.35
CA LEU A 233 29.79 -44.10 -43.99
C LEU A 233 30.47 -42.94 -43.26
N ILE A 234 31.78 -42.76 -43.44
CA ILE A 234 32.56 -41.80 -42.64
C ILE A 234 32.19 -40.35 -43.01
N GLY A 235 32.03 -40.06 -44.30
CA GLY A 235 31.64 -38.72 -44.76
C GLY A 235 30.24 -38.31 -44.28
N PHE A 236 29.30 -39.26 -44.23
CA PHE A 236 27.95 -39.00 -43.74
C PHE A 236 27.95 -38.67 -42.24
N ILE A 237 28.64 -39.47 -41.42
CA ILE A 237 28.74 -39.24 -39.97
C ILE A 237 29.30 -37.86 -39.65
N VAL A 238 30.39 -37.45 -40.31
CA VAL A 238 31.03 -36.14 -40.07
C VAL A 238 30.10 -34.98 -40.46
N SER A 239 29.41 -35.07 -41.60
CA SER A 239 28.48 -34.01 -42.02
C SER A 239 27.31 -33.84 -41.04
N THR A 240 26.83 -34.93 -40.46
CA THR A 240 25.66 -34.88 -39.58
C THR A 240 26.01 -34.39 -38.18
N ILE A 241 27.22 -34.70 -37.68
CA ILE A 241 27.74 -34.13 -36.43
C ILE A 241 27.89 -32.61 -36.56
N ALA A 242 28.36 -32.11 -37.71
CA ALA A 242 28.49 -30.68 -37.95
C ALA A 242 27.13 -29.95 -37.97
N ILE A 243 26.10 -30.56 -38.57
CA ILE A 243 24.73 -30.03 -38.58
C ILE A 243 24.12 -30.01 -37.17
N LEU A 244 24.29 -31.10 -36.40
CA LEU A 244 23.80 -31.18 -35.03
C LEU A 244 24.47 -30.14 -34.12
N ARG A 245 25.77 -29.90 -34.28
CA ARG A 245 26.49 -28.86 -33.53
C ARG A 245 25.94 -27.46 -33.80
N ASN A 246 25.73 -27.09 -35.05
CA ASN A 246 25.16 -25.77 -35.39
C ASN A 246 23.73 -25.59 -34.85
N ILE A 247 22.94 -26.66 -34.76
CA ILE A 247 21.61 -26.62 -34.15
C ILE A 247 21.70 -26.43 -32.63
N ILE A 248 22.69 -27.05 -31.98
CA ILE A 248 22.93 -26.91 -30.54
C ILE A 248 23.41 -25.50 -30.21
N ASP A 249 24.38 -24.98 -30.95
CA ASP A 249 24.95 -23.65 -30.72
C ASP A 249 23.89 -22.53 -30.93
N GLY A 250 22.90 -22.74 -31.80
CA GLY A 250 21.78 -21.82 -32.00
C GLY A 250 20.62 -21.92 -30.99
N LEU A 251 20.73 -22.77 -29.95
CA LEU A 251 19.73 -22.90 -28.88
C LEU A 251 20.04 -22.07 -27.63
N ASP A 252 21.28 -21.57 -27.51
CA ASP A 252 21.74 -20.75 -26.39
C ASP A 252 21.46 -19.24 -26.58
N ASP A 253 21.03 -18.83 -27.79
CA ASP A 253 20.46 -17.51 -28.14
C ASP A 253 18.92 -17.47 -28.02
#